data_AF-A0A2V8ERG5-F1
#
_entry.id   AF-A0A2V8ERG5-F1
#
_cell.length_a   1.000
_cell.length_b   1.000
_cell.length_c   1.000
_cell.angle_alpha   90.00
_cell.angle_beta   90.00
_cell.angle_gamma   90.00
#
_symmetry.space_group_name_H-M   'P 1'
#
loop_
_entity.id
_entity.type
_entity.pdbx_description
1 polymer ?
#
loop_
_entity_poly.entity_id
_entity_poly.type
_entity_poly.pdbx_seq_one_letter_code
_entity_poly.pdbx_strand_id
1 'polypeptide(L)'
;MPRVWIVVAVVLLSAARGGAAPSDGAAAVARALLLGQAMPAADAAAGLPSAAQKRLIEYRDREAAFKSGLTPPPGADEEERALFNRRVAVERVIFCLFPRRDSAKIAAGFAFDADFEHPAAFIDGLLRDLPVAWLAPYLNLVAGYDRLCGEGNGAAQLAAARDSGHPLIRVAAEYLLASKRCLAN
;
A
#
# COMPACT_ATOMS: atom_id res chain seq x y z
N MET A 1 0.07 -5.20 -66.84
CA MET A 1 0.41 -4.58 -65.54
C MET A 1 -0.31 -5.33 -64.43
N PRO A 2 0.33 -6.25 -63.70
CA PRO A 2 -0.33 -7.00 -62.63
C PRO A 2 -0.24 -6.22 -61.31
N ARG A 3 -1.39 -6.02 -60.65
CA ARG A 3 -1.51 -5.42 -59.32
C ARG A 3 -1.28 -6.50 -58.28
N VAL A 4 -0.13 -6.44 -57.61
CA VAL A 4 0.21 -7.27 -56.44
C VAL A 4 -0.48 -6.68 -55.22
N TRP A 5 -1.35 -7.45 -54.58
CA TRP A 5 -1.96 -7.11 -53.29
C TRP A 5 -1.09 -7.65 -52.16
N ILE A 6 -0.53 -6.75 -51.35
CA ILE A 6 0.20 -7.09 -50.13
C ILE A 6 -0.83 -7.30 -49.01
N VAL A 7 -0.94 -8.53 -48.52
CA VAL A 7 -1.71 -8.85 -47.31
C VAL A 7 -0.78 -8.62 -46.11
N VAL A 8 -1.05 -7.57 -45.34
CA VAL A 8 -0.38 -7.31 -44.06
C VAL A 8 -1.06 -8.18 -43.00
N ALA A 9 -0.36 -9.22 -42.54
CA ALA A 9 -0.78 -10.01 -41.39
C ALA A 9 -0.47 -9.24 -40.10
N VAL A 10 -1.49 -8.67 -39.46
CA VAL A 10 -1.38 -8.12 -38.12
C VAL A 10 -1.38 -9.28 -37.12
N VAL A 11 -0.20 -9.62 -36.61
CA VAL A 11 -0.06 -10.56 -35.48
C VAL A 11 -0.49 -9.83 -34.21
N LEU A 12 -1.74 -10.02 -33.81
CA LEU A 12 -2.22 -9.65 -32.49
C LEU A 12 -1.58 -10.57 -31.44
N LEU A 13 -0.40 -10.18 -30.95
CA LEU A 13 0.16 -10.74 -29.72
C LEU A 13 -0.78 -10.38 -28.57
N SER A 14 -1.75 -11.26 -28.30
CA SER A 14 -2.56 -11.22 -27.10
C SER A 14 -1.65 -11.60 -25.93
N ALA A 15 -1.08 -10.59 -25.27
CA ALA A 15 -0.47 -10.76 -23.96
C ALA A 15 -1.59 -11.14 -22.98
N ALA A 16 -1.83 -12.43 -22.83
CA ALA A 16 -2.64 -12.97 -21.76
C ALA A 16 -1.95 -12.62 -20.43
N ARG A 17 -2.39 -11.51 -19.82
CA ARG A 17 -2.22 -11.31 -18.37
C ARG A 17 -3.05 -12.39 -17.70
N GLY A 18 -2.44 -13.56 -17.50
CA GLY A 18 -2.98 -14.58 -16.63
C GLY A 18 -3.17 -13.97 -15.25
N GLY A 19 -4.42 -13.65 -14.92
CA GLY A 19 -4.79 -13.25 -13.57
C GLY A 19 -4.64 -14.47 -12.67
N ALA A 20 -3.45 -14.65 -12.10
CA ALA A 20 -3.26 -15.58 -11.00
C ALA A 20 -4.26 -15.19 -9.91
N ALA A 21 -4.97 -16.18 -9.35
CA ALA A 21 -5.85 -15.95 -8.21
C ALA A 21 -5.05 -15.20 -7.12
N PRO A 22 -5.67 -14.22 -6.44
CA PRO A 22 -4.97 -13.45 -5.42
C PRO A 22 -4.42 -14.40 -4.34
N SER A 23 -3.10 -14.40 -4.16
CA SER A 23 -2.46 -15.29 -3.18
C SER A 23 -2.72 -14.82 -1.75
N ASP A 24 -2.79 -15.76 -0.81
CA ASP A 24 -2.94 -15.45 0.62
C ASP A 24 -1.83 -14.52 1.14
N GLY A 25 -0.62 -14.65 0.57
CA GLY A 25 0.51 -13.77 0.85
C GLY A 25 0.28 -12.33 0.40
N ALA A 26 -0.34 -12.10 -0.76
CA ALA A 26 -0.65 -10.74 -1.22
C ALA A 26 -1.73 -10.07 -0.35
N ALA A 27 -2.73 -10.85 0.07
CA ALA A 27 -3.74 -10.40 1.03
C ALA A 27 -3.11 -10.03 2.39
N ALA A 28 -2.17 -10.84 2.88
CA ALA A 28 -1.48 -10.60 4.13
C ALA A 28 -0.59 -9.34 4.06
N VAL A 29 0.11 -9.11 2.94
CA VAL A 29 0.85 -7.85 2.71
C VAL A 29 -0.10 -6.66 2.70
N ALA A 30 -1.25 -6.76 2.01
CA ALA A 30 -2.23 -5.68 1.98
C ALA A 30 -2.75 -5.34 3.39
N ARG A 31 -3.08 -6.35 4.22
CA ARG A 31 -3.49 -6.14 5.61
C ARG A 31 -2.38 -5.53 6.46
N ALA A 32 -1.13 -5.96 6.30
CA ALA A 32 0.00 -5.37 7.01
C ALA A 32 0.16 -3.86 6.70
N LEU A 33 0.06 -3.48 5.41
CA LEU A 33 0.26 -2.09 4.99
C LEU A 33 -0.94 -1.17 5.30
N LEU A 34 -2.17 -1.67 5.18
CA LEU A 34 -3.38 -0.86 5.29
C LEU A 34 -4.03 -0.89 6.67
N LEU A 35 -3.99 -2.05 7.33
CA LEU A 35 -4.59 -2.26 8.65
C LEU A 35 -3.54 -2.27 9.76
N GLY A 36 -2.25 -2.15 9.40
CA GLY A 36 -1.19 -2.12 10.39
C GLY A 36 -0.98 -3.45 11.11
N GLN A 37 -1.31 -4.57 10.47
CA GLN A 37 -0.97 -5.90 10.98
C GLN A 37 0.55 -6.16 10.85
N ALA A 38 1.04 -7.20 11.52
CA ALA A 38 2.43 -7.62 11.37
C ALA A 38 2.70 -8.10 9.94
N MET A 39 3.87 -7.79 9.40
CA MET A 39 4.26 -8.24 8.05
C MET A 39 4.45 -9.77 8.06
N PRO A 40 3.91 -10.51 7.07
CA PRO A 40 3.88 -11.98 7.13
C PRO A 40 5.26 -12.67 7.15
N ALA A 41 5.20 -13.93 7.59
CA ALA A 41 6.15 -15.03 7.31
C ALA A 41 6.89 -14.89 5.97
N ALA A 42 8.20 -15.15 5.86
CA ALA A 42 8.83 -15.30 4.54
C ALA A 42 8.27 -16.54 3.80
N ASP A 43 7.99 -17.60 4.55
CA ASP A 43 7.28 -18.80 4.13
C ASP A 43 5.84 -18.50 3.64
N ALA A 44 5.09 -17.69 4.38
CA ALA A 44 3.76 -17.22 3.98
C ALA A 44 3.77 -16.30 2.74
N ALA A 45 4.95 -15.80 2.36
CA ALA A 45 5.16 -14.92 1.22
C ALA A 45 5.89 -15.59 0.04
N ALA A 46 6.10 -16.91 0.06
CA ALA A 46 6.88 -17.63 -0.94
C ALA A 46 6.33 -17.49 -2.39
N GLY A 47 5.03 -17.26 -2.53
CA GLY A 47 4.38 -17.02 -3.82
C GLY A 47 4.47 -15.58 -4.35
N LEU A 48 5.09 -14.65 -3.62
CA LEU A 48 5.24 -13.26 -4.06
C LEU A 48 6.40 -13.11 -5.06
N PRO A 49 6.40 -12.05 -5.90
CA PRO A 49 7.55 -11.72 -6.73
C PRO A 49 8.84 -11.55 -5.90
N SER A 50 9.98 -11.96 -6.44
CA SER A 50 11.28 -11.94 -5.74
C SER A 50 11.65 -10.56 -5.19
N ALA A 51 11.35 -9.50 -5.93
CA ALA A 51 11.55 -8.12 -5.47
C ALA A 51 10.68 -7.78 -4.24
N ALA A 52 9.45 -8.30 -4.16
CA ALA A 52 8.58 -8.14 -3.01
C ALA A 52 9.06 -8.97 -1.82
N GLN A 53 9.51 -10.20 -2.04
CA GLN A 53 10.10 -11.04 -0.97
C GLN A 53 11.31 -10.36 -0.33
N LYS A 54 12.23 -9.81 -1.15
CA LYS A 54 13.39 -9.06 -0.63
C LYS A 54 12.94 -7.85 0.22
N ARG A 55 11.99 -7.06 -0.27
CA ARG A 55 11.46 -5.90 0.48
C ARG A 55 10.70 -6.30 1.74
N LEU A 56 10.06 -7.46 1.75
CA LEU A 56 9.38 -7.99 2.93
C LEU A 56 10.38 -8.29 4.05
N ILE A 57 11.52 -8.90 3.72
CA ILE A 57 12.60 -9.16 4.70
C ILE A 57 13.11 -7.83 5.27
N GLU A 58 13.47 -6.87 4.41
CA GLU A 58 13.93 -5.55 4.85
C GLU A 58 12.89 -4.81 5.70
N TYR A 59 11.61 -4.89 5.34
CA TYR A 59 10.51 -4.32 6.12
C TYR A 59 10.48 -4.91 7.52
N ARG A 60 10.60 -6.25 7.64
CA ARG A 60 10.54 -6.95 8.92
C ARG A 60 11.72 -6.65 9.82
N ASP A 61 12.92 -6.54 9.25
CA ASP A 61 14.10 -6.12 10.00
C ASP A 61 13.91 -4.72 10.60
N ARG A 62 13.32 -3.80 9.82
CA ARG A 62 12.96 -2.46 10.30
C ARG A 62 11.83 -2.49 11.31
N GLU A 63 10.84 -3.38 11.13
CA GLU A 63 9.71 -3.55 12.06
C GLU A 63 10.20 -4.03 13.43
N ALA A 64 11.15 -4.95 13.47
CA ALA A 64 11.76 -5.42 14.72
C ALA A 64 12.57 -4.32 15.44
N ALA A 65 13.15 -3.38 14.68
CA ALA A 65 13.88 -2.24 15.22
C ALA A 65 13.01 -1.00 15.49
N PHE A 66 11.72 -1.04 15.13
CA PHE A 66 10.83 0.10 15.20
C PHE A 66 10.56 0.51 16.65
N LYS A 67 10.63 1.81 16.90
CA LYS A 67 10.20 2.45 18.14
C LYS A 67 9.38 3.66 17.76
N SER A 68 8.15 3.71 18.25
CA SER A 68 7.26 4.84 17.99
C SER A 68 7.82 6.12 18.62
N GLY A 69 7.78 7.21 17.85
CA GLY A 69 8.01 8.56 18.34
C GLY A 69 6.76 9.19 18.95
N LEU A 70 5.61 8.51 18.90
CA LEU A 70 4.36 8.96 19.51
C LEU A 70 4.35 8.65 21.00
N THR A 71 3.77 9.55 21.78
CA THR A 71 3.60 9.35 23.23
C THR A 71 2.19 8.84 23.50
N PRO A 72 2.02 7.75 24.27
CA PRO A 72 0.69 7.27 24.62
C PRO A 72 -0.05 8.30 25.50
N PRO A 73 -1.35 8.54 25.26
CA PRO A 73 -2.11 9.47 26.07
C PRO A 73 -2.21 8.96 27.53
N PRO A 74 -1.91 9.79 28.54
CA PRO A 74 -2.01 9.39 29.94
C PRO A 74 -3.48 9.23 30.34
N GLY A 75 -3.83 8.12 30.99
CA GLY A 75 -5.21 7.87 31.43
C GLY A 75 -6.20 7.58 30.32
N ALA A 76 -5.71 7.30 29.10
CA ALA A 76 -6.55 7.12 27.92
C ALA A 76 -7.60 6.04 28.07
N ASP A 77 -8.83 6.34 27.63
CA ASP A 77 -9.90 5.37 27.52
C ASP A 77 -9.65 4.36 26.37
N GLU A 78 -10.58 3.43 26.16
CA GLU A 78 -10.44 2.38 25.15
C GLU A 78 -10.40 2.94 23.72
N GLU A 79 -11.20 3.98 23.43
CA GLU A 79 -11.29 4.60 22.11
C GLU A 79 -10.01 5.40 21.79
N GLU A 80 -9.54 6.20 22.75
CA GLU A 80 -8.27 6.92 22.66
C GLU A 80 -7.08 5.96 22.50
N ARG A 81 -7.11 4.82 23.21
CA ARG A 81 -6.10 3.75 23.05
C ARG A 81 -6.14 3.14 21.65
N ALA A 82 -7.33 2.86 21.13
CA ALA A 82 -7.50 2.27 19.81
C ALA A 82 -7.01 3.23 18.72
N LEU A 83 -7.35 4.52 18.82
CA LEU A 83 -6.85 5.56 17.92
C LEU A 83 -5.33 5.67 17.99
N PHE A 84 -4.76 5.73 19.20
CA PHE A 84 -3.31 5.75 19.40
C PHE A 84 -2.61 4.55 18.74
N ASN A 85 -3.14 3.33 18.94
CA ASN A 85 -2.59 2.13 18.31
C ASN A 85 -2.65 2.20 16.77
N ARG A 86 -3.72 2.78 16.22
CA ARG A 86 -3.88 3.00 14.77
C ARG A 86 -2.82 3.96 14.24
N ARG A 87 -2.56 5.06 14.96
CA ARG A 87 -1.49 6.02 14.65
C ARG A 87 -0.11 5.36 14.66
N VAL A 88 0.20 4.60 15.72
CA VAL A 88 1.47 3.85 15.82
C VAL A 88 1.64 2.88 14.66
N ALA A 89 0.55 2.23 14.22
CA ALA A 89 0.61 1.31 13.11
C ALA A 89 0.92 2.01 11.77
N VAL A 90 0.31 3.17 11.51
CA VAL A 90 0.63 4.00 10.34
C VAL A 90 2.08 4.48 10.38
N GLU A 91 2.55 4.97 11.55
CA GLU A 91 3.93 5.38 11.74
C GLU A 91 4.90 4.24 11.39
N ARG A 92 4.62 3.04 11.91
CA ARG A 92 5.43 1.84 11.66
C ARG A 92 5.48 1.49 10.18
N VAL A 93 4.33 1.49 9.49
CA VAL A 93 4.28 1.18 8.06
C VAL A 93 5.13 2.16 7.26
N ILE A 94 4.99 3.47 7.51
CA ILE A 94 5.78 4.49 6.79
C ILE A 94 7.28 4.32 7.10
N PHE A 95 7.64 4.15 8.36
CA PHE A 95 9.02 3.93 8.76
C PHE A 95 9.62 2.69 8.08
N CYS A 96 8.89 1.58 8.03
CA CYS A 96 9.38 0.32 7.46
C CYS A 96 9.41 0.32 5.92
N LEU A 97 8.45 0.96 5.25
CA LEU A 97 8.42 1.05 3.78
C LEU A 97 9.55 1.91 3.21
N PHE A 98 9.89 3.01 3.89
CA PHE A 98 10.76 4.04 3.32
C PHE A 98 12.05 4.18 4.12
N PRO A 99 13.16 3.50 3.72
CA PRO A 99 14.42 3.51 4.46
C PRO A 99 15.21 4.81 4.28
N ARG A 100 14.65 5.91 4.80
CA ARG A 100 15.24 7.24 4.72
C ARG A 100 15.60 7.77 6.10
N ARG A 101 16.59 8.66 6.17
CA ARG A 101 17.05 9.28 7.43
C ARG A 101 15.96 10.12 8.11
N ASP A 102 15.11 10.76 7.31
CA ASP A 102 14.01 11.61 7.75
C ASP A 102 12.68 10.86 7.96
N SER A 103 12.61 9.57 7.56
CA SER A 103 11.39 8.77 7.60
C SER A 103 10.76 8.71 8.99
N ALA A 104 11.54 8.53 10.05
CA ALA A 104 11.01 8.42 11.41
C ALA A 104 10.28 9.69 11.86
N LYS A 105 10.88 10.86 11.63
CA LYS A 105 10.28 12.15 11.99
C LYS A 105 9.01 12.42 11.18
N ILE A 106 9.07 12.15 9.88
CA ILE A 106 7.93 12.37 8.97
C ILE A 106 6.79 11.40 9.27
N ALA A 107 7.10 10.12 9.55
CA ALA A 107 6.13 9.09 9.90
C ALA A 107 5.37 9.45 11.18
N ALA A 108 6.07 9.90 12.22
CA ALA A 108 5.44 10.29 13.48
C ALA A 108 4.53 11.52 13.30
N GLY A 109 5.00 12.56 12.59
CA GLY A 109 4.19 13.74 12.30
C GLY A 109 2.94 13.39 11.48
N PHE A 110 3.12 12.62 10.40
CA PHE A 110 1.99 12.16 9.58
C PHE A 110 0.99 11.33 10.38
N ALA A 111 1.47 10.36 11.17
CA ALA A 111 0.61 9.52 11.98
C ALA A 111 -0.17 10.32 13.04
N PHE A 112 0.43 11.39 13.57
CA PHE A 112 -0.23 12.29 14.51
C PHE A 112 -1.34 13.12 13.85
N ASP A 113 -1.10 13.60 12.63
CA ASP A 113 -2.02 14.45 11.86
C ASP A 113 -3.08 13.65 11.07
N ALA A 114 -2.93 12.33 10.96
CA ALA A 114 -3.80 11.49 10.16
C ALA A 114 -5.26 11.55 10.65
N ASP A 115 -6.15 11.94 9.74
CA ASP A 115 -7.60 11.86 9.91
C ASP A 115 -8.08 10.44 9.56
N PHE A 116 -8.49 9.67 10.58
CA PHE A 116 -8.99 8.31 10.41
C PHE A 116 -10.51 8.23 10.19
N GLU A 117 -11.22 9.34 10.35
CA GLU A 117 -12.66 9.44 10.05
C GLU A 117 -12.87 9.71 8.56
N HIS A 118 -12.02 10.55 7.96
CA HIS A 118 -12.10 10.94 6.54
C HIS A 118 -10.77 10.79 5.79
N PRO A 119 -10.14 9.59 5.79
CA PRO A 119 -8.78 9.41 5.34
C PRO A 119 -8.58 9.73 3.85
N ALA A 120 -9.52 9.41 2.96
CA ALA A 120 -9.39 9.75 1.54
C ALA A 120 -9.35 11.28 1.29
N ALA A 121 -10.20 12.06 1.96
CA ALA A 121 -10.25 13.51 1.78
C ALA A 121 -8.99 14.19 2.32
N PHE A 122 -8.53 13.77 3.49
CA PHE A 122 -7.26 14.21 4.08
C PHE A 122 -6.08 13.92 3.14
N ILE A 123 -6.02 12.70 2.61
CA ILE A 123 -4.96 12.28 1.69
C ILE A 123 -5.01 13.05 0.37
N ASP A 124 -6.18 13.34 -0.19
CA ASP A 124 -6.28 14.11 -1.44
C ASP A 124 -5.71 15.53 -1.27
N GLY A 125 -5.94 16.15 -0.11
CA GLY A 125 -5.31 17.43 0.24
C GLY A 125 -3.79 17.30 0.30
N LEU A 126 -3.29 16.29 1.01
CA LEU A 126 -1.86 16.04 1.11
C LEU A 126 -1.20 15.71 -0.23
N LEU A 127 -1.85 14.95 -1.11
CA LEU A 127 -1.33 14.60 -2.44
C LEU A 127 -1.21 15.81 -3.36
N ARG A 128 -2.09 16.82 -3.18
CA ARG A 128 -2.06 18.08 -3.96
C ARG A 128 -0.86 18.94 -3.59
N ASP A 129 -0.62 19.07 -2.28
CA ASP A 129 0.39 19.98 -1.73
C ASP A 129 1.66 19.24 -1.28
N LEU A 130 1.85 18.01 -1.76
CA LEU A 130 2.71 17.00 -1.13
C LEU A 130 4.16 17.49 -0.95
N PRO A 131 4.58 17.84 0.28
CA PRO A 131 5.96 18.26 0.53
C PRO A 131 6.93 17.08 0.45
N VAL A 132 6.41 15.85 0.49
CA VAL A 132 7.16 14.60 0.61
C VAL A 132 6.76 13.62 -0.50
N ALA A 133 7.21 13.89 -1.73
CA ALA A 133 6.83 13.13 -2.93
C ALA A 133 7.02 11.60 -2.81
N TRP A 134 8.02 11.17 -2.03
CA TRP A 134 8.29 9.74 -1.83
C TRP A 134 7.20 9.00 -1.05
N LEU A 135 6.32 9.70 -0.34
CA LEU A 135 5.20 9.11 0.41
C LEU A 135 3.97 8.87 -0.47
N ALA A 136 3.88 9.57 -1.63
CA ALA A 136 2.75 9.47 -2.56
C ALA A 136 2.31 8.03 -2.89
N PRO A 137 3.21 7.05 -3.09
CA PRO A 137 2.82 5.66 -3.36
C PRO A 137 1.95 5.06 -2.25
N TYR A 138 2.31 5.30 -1.00
CA TYR A 138 1.59 4.76 0.15
C TYR A 138 0.27 5.50 0.36
N LEU A 139 0.26 6.82 0.18
CA LEU A 139 -0.96 7.64 0.27
C LEU A 139 -1.99 7.22 -0.77
N ASN A 140 -1.57 7.00 -2.02
CA ASN A 140 -2.46 6.48 -3.07
C ASN A 140 -3.01 5.10 -2.72
N LEU A 141 -2.21 4.23 -2.08
CA LEU A 141 -2.70 2.92 -1.63
C LEU A 141 -3.80 3.07 -0.57
N VAL A 142 -3.59 3.92 0.44
CA VAL A 142 -4.56 4.15 1.53
C VAL A 142 -5.84 4.80 1.00
N ALA A 143 -5.74 5.88 0.22
CA ALA A 143 -6.93 6.54 -0.34
C ALA A 143 -7.69 5.65 -1.31
N GLY A 144 -6.96 4.85 -2.11
CA GLY A 144 -7.57 3.87 -3.01
C GLY A 144 -8.32 2.77 -2.27
N TYR A 145 -7.76 2.27 -1.15
CA TYR A 145 -8.41 1.29 -0.29
C TYR A 145 -9.65 1.84 0.41
N ASP A 146 -9.54 3.04 0.99
CA ASP A 146 -10.66 3.69 1.69
C ASP A 146 -11.86 3.90 0.75
N ARG A 147 -11.61 4.41 -0.46
CA ARG A 147 -12.63 4.57 -1.49
C ARG A 147 -13.24 3.24 -1.94
N LEU A 148 -12.41 2.19 -2.06
CA LEU A 148 -12.88 0.83 -2.39
C LEU A 148 -13.83 0.28 -1.31
N CYS A 149 -13.65 0.69 -0.05
CA CYS A 149 -14.43 0.22 1.08
C CYS A 149 -15.64 1.08 1.45
N GLY A 150 -15.64 2.35 1.07
CA GLY A 150 -16.84 3.17 1.02
C GLY A 150 -17.61 2.99 -0.28
N GLU A 151 -18.28 4.06 -0.71
CA GLU A 151 -19.05 4.10 -1.96
C GLU A 151 -18.28 4.75 -3.13
N GLY A 152 -16.95 4.81 -3.03
CA GLY A 152 -16.09 5.54 -3.96
C GLY A 152 -15.46 4.70 -5.07
N ASN A 153 -15.00 5.36 -6.14
CA ASN A 153 -14.09 4.73 -7.10
C ASN A 153 -12.63 4.95 -6.68
N GLY A 154 -12.01 3.95 -6.07
CA GLY A 154 -10.59 3.95 -5.69
C GLY A 154 -9.62 3.42 -6.75
N ALA A 155 -10.11 2.99 -7.92
CA ALA A 155 -9.29 2.26 -8.89
C ALA A 155 -8.13 3.10 -9.47
N ALA A 156 -8.34 4.41 -9.65
CA ALA A 156 -7.30 5.31 -10.15
C ALA A 156 -6.13 5.46 -9.16
N GLN A 157 -6.44 5.68 -7.87
CA GLN A 157 -5.44 5.74 -6.81
C GLN A 157 -4.71 4.40 -6.64
N LEU A 158 -5.44 3.28 -6.65
CA LEU A 158 -4.82 1.96 -6.59
C LEU A 158 -3.91 1.68 -7.81
N ALA A 159 -4.29 2.12 -9.01
CA ALA A 159 -3.42 2.03 -10.18
C ALA A 159 -2.15 2.89 -10.03
N ALA A 160 -2.28 4.12 -9.52
CA ALA A 160 -1.12 4.97 -9.22
C ALA A 160 -0.19 4.34 -8.17
N ALA A 161 -0.74 3.73 -7.12
CA ALA A 161 0.02 3.00 -6.12
C ALA A 161 0.76 1.79 -6.73
N ARG A 162 0.07 1.01 -7.58
CA ARG A 162 0.67 -0.12 -8.30
C ARG A 162 1.86 0.31 -9.16
N ASP A 163 1.70 1.42 -9.87
CA ASP A 163 2.66 1.89 -10.88
C ASP A 163 3.82 2.70 -10.27
N SER A 164 3.80 2.93 -8.96
CA SER A 164 4.81 3.70 -8.21
C SER A 164 6.20 3.07 -8.12
N GLY A 165 6.34 1.79 -8.44
CA GLY A 165 7.61 1.06 -8.40
C GLY A 165 8.01 0.48 -7.04
N HIS A 166 7.26 0.72 -5.95
CA HIS A 166 7.55 0.07 -4.66
C HIS A 166 6.98 -1.37 -4.63
N PRO A 167 7.80 -2.44 -4.46
CA PRO A 167 7.33 -3.82 -4.63
C PRO A 167 6.18 -4.26 -3.70
N LEU A 168 6.23 -3.91 -2.41
CA LEU A 168 5.16 -4.29 -1.47
C LEU A 168 3.84 -3.54 -1.73
N ILE A 169 3.92 -2.23 -1.97
CA ILE A 169 2.77 -1.40 -2.35
C ILE A 169 2.14 -1.93 -3.64
N ARG A 170 2.97 -2.31 -4.62
CA ARG A 170 2.49 -2.91 -5.86
C ARG A 170 1.72 -4.21 -5.62
N VAL A 171 2.25 -5.13 -4.82
CA VAL A 171 1.57 -6.38 -4.47
C VAL A 171 0.21 -6.09 -3.81
N ALA A 172 0.16 -5.18 -2.85
CA ALA A 172 -1.10 -4.81 -2.19
C ALA A 172 -2.11 -4.17 -3.16
N ALA A 173 -1.66 -3.24 -4.01
CA ALA A 173 -2.51 -2.58 -4.99
C ALA A 173 -3.05 -3.55 -6.05
N GLU A 174 -2.21 -4.45 -6.57
CA GLU A 174 -2.64 -5.50 -7.52
C GLU A 174 -3.67 -6.42 -6.90
N TYR A 175 -3.47 -6.83 -5.63
CA TYR A 175 -4.43 -7.64 -4.90
C TYR A 175 -5.80 -6.95 -4.77
N LEU A 176 -5.82 -5.67 -4.39
CA LEU A 176 -7.06 -4.90 -4.21
C LEU A 176 -7.79 -4.66 -5.53
N LEU A 177 -7.05 -4.33 -6.59
CA LEU A 177 -7.62 -4.16 -7.93
C LEU A 177 -8.23 -5.46 -8.48
N ALA A 178 -7.58 -6.61 -8.22
CA ALA A 178 -8.05 -7.91 -8.67
C ALA A 178 -9.25 -8.41 -7.86
N SER A 179 -9.18 -8.28 -6.53
CA SER A 179 -10.23 -8.80 -5.63
C SER A 179 -11.47 -7.92 -5.59
N LYS A 180 -11.32 -6.59 -5.77
CA LYS A 180 -12.38 -5.58 -5.61
C LYS A 180 -13.15 -5.72 -4.30
N ARG A 181 -12.44 -6.10 -3.23
CA ARG A 181 -13.01 -6.36 -1.90
C ARG A 181 -12.25 -5.60 -0.83
N CYS A 182 -12.97 -5.26 0.23
CA CYS A 182 -12.35 -4.84 1.48
C CYS A 182 -11.60 -5.99 2.13
N LEU A 183 -10.58 -5.61 2.89
CA LEU A 183 -9.88 -6.54 3.74
C LEU A 183 -10.76 -6.80 4.97
N ALA A 184 -10.98 -8.07 5.29
CA ALA A 184 -11.55 -8.43 6.58
C ALA A 184 -10.52 -8.11 7.68
N ASN A 185 -11.00 -7.49 8.76
CA ASN A 185 -10.21 -7.31 10.00
C ASN A 185 -9.96 -8.65 10.68
#